data_AF-A0A4Q3WCH5-F1
#
_entry.id   AF-A0A4Q3WCH5-F1
#
_cell.length_a   1.000
_cell.length_b   1.000
_cell.length_c   1.000
_cell.angle_alpha   90.00
_cell.angle_beta   90.00
_cell.angle_gamma   90.00
#
_symmetry.space_group_name_H-M   'P 1'
#
loop_
_entity.id
_entity.type
_entity.pdbx_description
1 polymer ?
#
loop_
_entity_poly.entity_id
_entity_poly.type
_entity_poly.pdbx_seq_one_letter_code
_entity_poly.pdbx_strand_id
1 'polypeptide(L)'
;MTVVGCSDGLQSGSTLSSFGGVTAGQSISPTAVKLTWAKNSAIKEYRIYNNLTSAPIATTALDYFTIENLQPDTSYVFKVIGTDGTTSFGSDKEIAVKT
;
A
#
# COMPACT_ATOMS: atom_id res chain seq x y z
N MET A 1 0.43 -14.63 -36.22
CA MET A 1 -0.29 -15.31 -35.14
C MET A 1 0.54 -15.15 -33.88
N THR A 2 -0.13 -14.79 -32.78
CA THR A 2 0.32 -14.79 -31.37
C THR A 2 1.43 -13.84 -30.93
N VAL A 3 0.97 -12.86 -30.16
CA VAL A 3 1.68 -11.95 -29.26
C VAL A 3 2.68 -12.68 -28.35
N VAL A 4 3.91 -12.19 -28.26
CA VAL A 4 4.82 -12.46 -27.13
C VAL A 4 5.21 -11.10 -26.57
N GLY A 5 4.31 -10.58 -25.75
CA GLY A 5 4.52 -9.39 -24.94
C GLY A 5 4.13 -9.75 -23.53
N CYS A 6 5.09 -10.27 -22.78
CA CYS A 6 5.03 -10.51 -21.34
C CYS A 6 6.49 -10.69 -20.88
N SER A 7 7.24 -9.59 -20.89
CA SER A 7 8.39 -9.46 -19.99
C SER A 7 7.82 -9.15 -18.61
N ASP A 8 7.17 -10.14 -18.01
CA ASP A 8 6.74 -10.07 -16.61
C ASP A 8 8.00 -10.11 -15.76
N GLY A 9 8.42 -8.91 -15.39
CA GLY A 9 9.57 -8.66 -14.55
C GLY A 9 9.37 -9.24 -13.16
N LEU A 10 10.51 -9.54 -12.54
CA LEU A 10 10.67 -9.84 -11.12
C LEU A 10 9.96 -11.11 -10.67
N GLN A 11 10.75 -12.16 -10.67
CA GLN A 11 10.57 -13.37 -9.90
C GLN A 11 10.47 -13.03 -8.40
N SER A 12 9.30 -12.60 -7.93
CA SER A 12 8.98 -12.56 -6.50
C SER A 12 8.57 -13.95 -6.04
N GLY A 13 9.55 -14.84 -6.00
CA GLY A 13 9.48 -16.08 -5.24
C GLY A 13 9.43 -15.74 -3.76
N SER A 14 8.24 -15.70 -3.18
CA SER A 14 8.00 -15.92 -1.75
C SER A 14 6.53 -16.27 -1.55
N THR A 15 6.20 -17.51 -1.88
CA THR A 15 5.03 -18.17 -1.32
C THR A 15 5.12 -18.10 0.21
N LEU A 16 4.07 -17.53 0.85
CA LEU A 16 3.70 -17.54 2.28
C LEU A 16 3.83 -16.18 3.00
N SER A 17 2.78 -15.33 2.96
CA SER A 17 1.55 -15.37 3.80
C SER A 17 1.75 -14.67 5.16
N SER A 18 1.37 -13.41 5.29
CA SER A 18 0.04 -13.15 5.88
C SER A 18 -0.62 -11.87 5.36
N PHE A 19 0.09 -10.94 4.71
CA PHE A 19 -0.53 -9.67 4.27
C PHE A 19 0.02 -9.21 2.92
N GLY A 20 -0.89 -9.09 1.95
CA GLY A 20 -0.60 -8.72 0.57
C GLY A 20 -0.30 -7.22 0.35
N GLY A 21 -0.28 -6.42 1.41
CA GLY A 21 -0.13 -4.96 1.31
C GLY A 21 -1.42 -4.24 0.93
N VAL A 22 -1.26 -3.01 0.43
CA VAL A 22 -2.39 -2.18 -0.02
C VAL A 22 -3.17 -2.87 -1.14
N THR A 23 -4.50 -2.91 -1.03
CA THR A 23 -5.36 -3.58 -2.02
C THR A 23 -5.87 -2.60 -3.06
N ALA A 24 -6.35 -1.43 -2.61
CA ALA A 24 -6.78 -0.35 -3.48
C ALA A 24 -6.51 1.01 -2.84
N GLY A 25 -6.28 2.00 -3.70
CA GLY A 25 -6.12 3.39 -3.34
C GLY A 25 -6.98 4.23 -4.28
N GLN A 26 -7.91 4.99 -3.72
CA GLN A 26 -8.85 5.81 -4.47
C GLN A 26 -8.72 7.26 -4.01
N SER A 27 -8.45 8.17 -4.92
CA SER A 27 -8.59 9.60 -4.66
C SER A 27 -10.08 9.93 -4.50
N ILE A 28 -10.46 10.36 -3.30
CA ILE A 28 -11.82 10.80 -2.99
C ILE A 28 -11.94 12.31 -3.16
N SER A 29 -10.82 13.03 -3.04
CA SER A 29 -10.70 14.48 -3.22
C SER A 29 -9.31 14.81 -3.76
N PRO A 30 -9.09 16.01 -4.33
CA PRO A 30 -7.77 16.45 -4.78
C PRO A 30 -6.75 16.67 -3.64
N THR A 31 -7.16 16.52 -2.39
CA THR A 31 -6.26 16.56 -1.23
C THR A 31 -6.48 15.36 -0.30
N ALA A 32 -7.28 14.37 -0.72
CA ALA A 32 -7.59 13.21 0.09
C ALA A 32 -7.66 11.90 -0.70
N VAL A 33 -7.01 10.88 -0.17
CA VAL A 33 -6.92 9.53 -0.76
C VAL A 33 -7.35 8.50 0.27
N LYS A 34 -8.29 7.65 -0.11
CA LYS A 34 -8.70 6.49 0.68
C LYS A 34 -7.93 5.26 0.22
N LEU A 35 -7.16 4.69 1.13
CA LEU A 35 -6.50 3.41 0.96
C LEU A 35 -7.29 2.31 1.68
N THR A 36 -7.32 1.12 1.08
CA THR A 36 -7.99 -0.06 1.62
C THR A 36 -7.11 -1.29 1.40
N TRP A 37 -7.15 -2.23 2.33
CA TRP A 37 -6.36 -3.47 2.26
C TRP A 37 -7.07 -4.64 2.92
N ALA A 38 -6.59 -5.85 2.62
CA ALA A 38 -7.10 -7.06 3.25
C ALA A 38 -6.67 -7.12 4.72
N LYS A 39 -7.64 -7.07 5.64
CA LYS A 39 -7.35 -7.23 7.06
C LYS A 39 -6.74 -8.59 7.34
N ASN A 40 -5.67 -8.60 8.12
CA ASN A 40 -5.09 -9.80 8.68
C ASN A 40 -5.16 -9.80 10.21
N SER A 41 -5.52 -10.95 10.79
CA SER A 41 -5.63 -11.14 12.24
C SER A 41 -4.29 -11.26 12.96
N ALA A 42 -3.21 -11.60 12.25
CA ALA A 42 -1.85 -11.62 12.79
C ALA A 42 -1.17 -10.24 12.79
N ILE A 43 -1.85 -9.20 12.30
CA ILE A 43 -1.34 -7.82 12.31
C ILE A 43 -2.09 -7.03 13.39
N LYS A 44 -1.33 -6.38 14.28
CA LYS A 44 -1.87 -5.47 15.29
C LYS A 44 -2.03 -4.04 14.77
N GLU A 45 -1.09 -3.60 13.93
CA GLU A 45 -1.07 -2.23 13.40
C GLU A 45 -0.61 -2.21 11.95
N TYR A 46 -1.23 -1.34 11.15
CA TYR A 46 -0.84 -1.03 9.78
C TYR A 46 -0.19 0.34 9.73
N ARG A 47 0.98 0.40 9.11
CA ARG A 47 1.79 1.60 8.93
C ARG A 47 1.72 1.99 7.46
N ILE A 48 1.27 3.20 7.20
CA ILE A 48 1.12 3.76 5.87
C ILE A 48 2.35 4.59 5.56
N TYR A 49 2.98 4.29 4.44
CA TYR A 49 4.15 4.98 3.92
C TYR A 49 3.78 5.65 2.60
N ASN A 50 4.44 6.77 2.32
CA ASN A 50 4.43 7.37 0.99
C ASN A 50 5.83 7.30 0.39
N ASN A 51 5.96 7.47 -0.91
CA ASN A 51 7.27 7.50 -1.58
C ASN A 51 8.07 8.80 -1.32
N LEU A 52 7.50 9.78 -0.62
CA LEU A 52 8.18 11.03 -0.29
C LEU A 52 8.98 10.95 1.00
N THR A 53 8.60 10.07 1.93
CA THR A 53 9.28 9.87 3.21
C THR A 53 9.52 8.39 3.49
N SER A 54 10.68 8.08 4.08
CA SER A 54 10.99 6.74 4.55
C SER A 54 10.27 6.39 5.86
N ALA A 55 9.67 7.37 6.53
CA ALA A 55 8.88 7.19 7.75
C ALA A 55 7.40 6.96 7.42
N PRO A 56 6.65 6.23 8.27
CA PRO A 56 5.21 6.12 8.08
C PRO A 56 4.57 7.48 8.30
N ILE A 57 3.73 7.90 7.36
CA ILE A 57 2.95 9.14 7.47
C ILE A 57 1.72 8.99 8.38
N ALA A 58 1.27 7.75 8.58
CA ALA A 58 0.15 7.42 9.43
C ALA A 58 0.22 5.97 9.89
N THR A 59 -0.47 5.66 10.99
CA THR A 59 -0.70 4.29 11.44
C THR A 59 -2.17 4.09 11.79
N THR A 60 -2.68 2.87 11.58
CA THR A 60 -4.05 2.50 11.91
C THR A 60 -4.16 1.01 12.20
N ALA A 61 -5.10 0.60 13.04
CA ALA A 61 -5.42 -0.82 13.23
C ALA A 61 -6.57 -1.31 12.32
N LEU A 62 -7.15 -0.40 11.53
CA LEU A 62 -8.22 -0.70 10.58
C LEU A 62 -7.69 -1.26 9.27
N ASP A 63 -8.58 -1.81 8.46
CA ASP A 63 -8.32 -2.29 7.09
C ASP A 63 -8.37 -1.18 6.04
N TYR A 64 -8.61 0.05 6.47
CA TYR A 64 -8.64 1.23 5.60
C TYR A 64 -8.09 2.45 6.32
N PHE A 65 -7.63 3.42 5.54
CA PHE A 65 -7.20 4.71 6.03
C PHE A 65 -7.41 5.80 4.98
N THR A 66 -7.82 6.97 5.42
CA THR A 66 -7.95 8.14 4.55
C THR A 66 -6.81 9.09 4.86
N ILE A 67 -5.92 9.30 3.90
CA ILE A 67 -4.92 10.35 3.98
C ILE A 67 -5.58 11.65 3.52
N GLU A 68 -5.44 12.70 4.32
CA GLU A 68 -5.90 14.06 4.01
C GLU A 68 -4.70 15.01 3.99
N ASN A 69 -4.92 16.28 3.63
CA ASN A 69 -3.85 17.30 3.50
C ASN A 69 -2.77 16.95 2.47
N LEU A 70 -3.13 16.20 1.43
CA LEU A 70 -2.25 15.94 0.28
C LEU A 70 -2.22 17.15 -0.65
N GLN A 71 -1.15 17.27 -1.44
CA GLN A 71 -1.10 18.28 -2.50
C GLN A 71 -1.92 17.83 -3.72
N PRO A 72 -2.72 18.72 -4.32
CA PRO A 72 -3.45 18.43 -5.54
C PRO A 72 -2.50 18.32 -6.75
N ASP A 73 -2.96 17.63 -7.79
CA ASP A 73 -2.24 17.36 -9.03
C ASP A 73 -0.89 16.63 -8.82
N THR A 74 -0.74 15.93 -7.69
CA THR A 74 0.52 15.28 -7.31
C THR A 74 0.37 13.76 -7.36
N SER A 75 1.35 13.08 -7.94
CA SER A 75 1.37 11.62 -7.98
C SER A 75 2.02 11.08 -6.70
N TYR A 76 1.24 10.40 -5.88
CA TYR A 76 1.71 9.76 -4.67
C TYR A 76 1.74 8.25 -4.85
N VAL A 77 2.80 7.62 -4.38
CA VAL A 77 2.86 6.16 -4.26
C VAL A 77 2.74 5.82 -2.79
N PHE A 78 1.73 5.02 -2.47
CA PHE A 78 1.46 4.60 -1.11
C PHE A 78 1.75 3.12 -0.93
N LYS A 79 2.31 2.80 0.24
CA LYS A 79 2.60 1.44 0.67
C LYS A 79 2.06 1.22 2.07
N VAL A 80 1.51 0.05 2.31
CA VAL A 80 0.98 -0.33 3.63
C VAL A 80 1.75 -1.54 4.12
N ILE A 81 2.32 -1.43 5.31
CA ILE A 81 3.04 -2.51 5.98
C ILE A 81 2.35 -2.77 7.30
N GLY A 82 1.89 -3.99 7.49
CA GLY A 82 1.40 -4.46 8.79
C GLY A 82 2.53 -4.81 9.74
N THR A 83 2.32 -4.68 11.03
CA THR A 83 3.23 -5.18 12.06
C THR A 83 2.46 -5.75 13.23
N ASP A 84 2.99 -6.81 13.84
CA ASP A 84 2.52 -7.33 15.13
C ASP A 84 3.27 -6.70 16.33
N GLY A 85 4.14 -5.72 16.07
CA GLY A 85 5.02 -5.11 17.07
C GLY A 85 6.40 -5.78 17.17
N THR A 86 6.53 -7.02 16.69
CA THR A 86 7.82 -7.74 16.61
C THR A 86 8.24 -8.00 15.16
N THR A 87 7.27 -8.38 14.32
CA THR A 87 7.51 -8.71 12.91
C THR A 87 6.72 -7.76 12.03
N SER A 88 7.33 -7.37 10.91
CA SER A 88 6.67 -6.60 9.86
C SER A 88 6.20 -7.53 8.75
N PHE A 89 4.95 -7.38 8.36
CA PHE A 89 4.28 -8.08 7.27
C PHE A 89 3.99 -7.04 6.19
N GLY A 90 4.72 -7.08 5.09
CA GLY A 90 4.52 -6.18 3.97
C GLY A 90 4.91 -6.91 2.70
N SER A 91 4.08 -6.78 1.67
CA SER A 91 4.49 -7.11 0.30
C SER A 91 5.05 -5.83 -0.34
N ASP A 92 5.89 -5.94 -1.35
CA ASP A 92 6.34 -4.82 -2.21
C ASP A 92 5.20 -4.24 -3.09
N LYS A 93 3.97 -4.33 -2.59
CA LYS A 93 2.78 -3.87 -3.27
C LYS A 93 2.58 -2.40 -2.98
N GLU A 94 2.62 -1.63 -4.04
CA GLU A 94 2.53 -0.18 -4.02
C GLU A 94 1.36 0.24 -4.92
N ILE A 95 0.69 1.33 -4.54
CA ILE A 95 -0.35 1.92 -5.37
C ILE A 95 -0.03 3.37 -5.65
N ALA A 96 0.04 3.70 -6.95
CA ALA A 96 0.13 5.06 -7.42
C ALA A 96 -1.27 5.66 -7.46
N VAL A 97 -1.47 6.75 -6.73
CA VAL A 97 -2.69 7.54 -6.73
C VAL A 97 -2.33 8.97 -7.07
N LYS A 98 -3.00 9.51 -8.08
CA LYS A 98 -2.93 10.93 -8.40
C LYS A 98 -4.07 11.65 -7.70
N THR A 99 -3.73 12.68 -6.94
CA THR A 99 -4.68 13.64 -6.37
C THR A 99 -4.97 14.77 -7.34
#